data_AF-A0A2V9BLZ6-F1
#
_entry.id   AF-A0A2V9BLZ6-F1
#
_cell.length_a   1.000
_cell.length_b   1.000
_cell.length_c   1.000
_cell.angle_alpha   90.00
_cell.angle_beta   90.00
_cell.angle_gamma   90.00
#
_symmetry.space_group_name_H-M   'P 1'
#
loop_
_entity.id
_entity.type
_entity.pdbx_description
1 polymer ?
#
loop_
_entity_poly.entity_id
_entity_poly.type
_entity_poly.pdbx_seq_one_letter_code
_entity_poly.pdbx_strand_id
1 'polypeptide(L)'
;MVHTLSGIVLHRLWRIQAASDTPTEARQVIGEMVARVREVDPQFFDRFDNEPMDELPEWRDTLQGPRTETAEKDGEAFARDFDARLAGRTSKLVDFSPHAPRVVAEAYRAVVGLPESACSDAEAIDRLLNPARNVYRLQTLNVGVHAPMMRALQHANYTFGKKISHTADSQDQRHRMVPGSRPLLVLTDTREPDFITPMLIADNPRAREVLNRAMVDAWAAKNALLDRGVPREFALYLLPNSKAIRLVESGSLLHLMHKWTMRTCFNAQEEIYRASMEEIEQVRAVQPELAHYLGPPCYLRANITTPICTEGSHFCGVKVWLDFPHIQRRI
;
A
#
# COMPACT_ATOMS: atom_id res chain seq x y z
N MET A 1 -10.84 -6.29 19.40
CA MET A 1 -10.92 -7.14 18.19
C MET A 1 -11.00 -8.57 18.67
N VAL A 2 -12.16 -9.22 18.56
CA VAL A 2 -12.26 -10.66 18.75
C VAL A 2 -11.88 -11.26 17.40
N HIS A 3 -10.64 -11.71 17.24
CA HIS A 3 -10.25 -12.45 16.05
C HIS A 3 -10.77 -13.88 16.20
N THR A 4 -12.00 -14.13 15.77
CA THR A 4 -12.46 -15.50 15.56
C THR A 4 -11.71 -16.06 14.35
N LEU A 5 -10.70 -16.88 14.63
CA LEU A 5 -10.01 -17.66 13.61
C LEU A 5 -10.89 -18.89 13.28
N SER A 6 -11.36 -18.98 12.04
CA SER A 6 -12.07 -20.19 11.60
C SER A 6 -11.09 -21.35 11.39
N GLY A 7 -11.55 -22.59 11.57
CA GLY A 7 -10.74 -23.78 11.37
C GLY A 7 -10.08 -23.86 9.98
N ILE A 8 -10.80 -23.46 8.93
CA ILE A 8 -10.25 -23.41 7.56
C ILE A 8 -9.13 -22.38 7.42
N VAL A 9 -9.20 -21.24 8.13
CA VAL A 9 -8.11 -20.26 8.11
C VAL A 9 -6.91 -20.81 8.87
N LEU A 10 -7.09 -21.52 9.98
CA LEU A 10 -5.98 -22.16 10.68
C LEU A 10 -5.30 -23.24 9.83
N HIS A 11 -6.06 -24.07 9.08
CA HIS A 11 -5.47 -25.00 8.10
C HIS A 11 -4.63 -24.28 7.04
N ARG A 12 -5.10 -23.13 6.54
CA ARG A 12 -4.33 -22.34 5.57
C ARG A 12 -3.04 -21.83 6.21
N LEU A 13 -3.12 -21.18 7.37
CA LEU A 13 -1.95 -20.67 8.09
C LEU A 13 -0.94 -21.79 8.37
N TRP A 14 -1.40 -22.95 8.81
CA TRP A 14 -0.54 -24.12 9.03
C TRP A 14 0.15 -24.59 7.75
N ARG A 15 -0.61 -24.72 6.64
CA ARG A 15 -0.08 -25.13 5.34
C ARG A 15 0.98 -24.16 4.81
N ILE A 16 0.76 -22.85 4.97
CA ILE A 16 1.64 -21.81 4.43
C ILE A 16 2.58 -21.19 5.48
N GLN A 17 2.79 -21.82 6.64
CA GLN A 17 3.55 -21.19 7.73
C GLN A 17 5.01 -20.90 7.38
N ALA A 18 5.59 -21.61 6.41
CA ALA A 18 6.93 -21.35 5.90
C ALA A 18 6.93 -20.36 4.71
N ALA A 19 5.75 -19.97 4.21
CA ALA A 19 5.60 -19.10 3.04
C ALA A 19 5.98 -17.66 3.37
N SER A 20 6.56 -16.99 2.36
CA SER A 20 6.99 -15.59 2.49
C SER A 20 7.95 -15.39 3.67
N ASP A 21 8.07 -14.17 4.17
CA ASP A 21 8.91 -13.79 5.30
C ASP A 21 8.27 -14.09 6.66
N THR A 22 7.49 -15.18 6.77
CA THR A 22 6.83 -15.54 8.04
C THR A 22 7.90 -15.85 9.09
N PRO A 23 8.05 -15.00 10.13
CA PRO A 23 9.17 -15.13 11.04
C PRO A 23 8.99 -16.33 11.95
N THR A 24 10.10 -16.82 12.51
CA THR A 24 10.11 -17.96 13.44
C THR A 24 9.09 -17.82 14.58
N GLU A 25 8.90 -16.62 15.13
CA GLU A 25 7.91 -16.35 16.18
C GLU A 25 6.48 -16.55 15.70
N ALA A 26 6.15 -16.13 14.47
CA ALA A 26 4.81 -16.33 13.92
C ALA A 26 4.54 -17.82 13.65
N ARG A 27 5.55 -18.57 13.17
CA ARG A 27 5.45 -20.03 13.00
C ARG A 27 5.22 -20.73 14.33
N GLN A 28 5.92 -20.34 15.39
CA GLN A 28 5.71 -20.86 16.74
C GLN A 28 4.27 -20.61 17.22
N VAL A 29 3.76 -19.39 17.02
CA VAL A 29 2.36 -19.06 17.39
C VAL A 29 1.37 -19.93 16.63
N ILE A 30 1.56 -20.13 15.32
CA ILE A 30 0.70 -21.03 14.52
C ILE A 30 0.80 -22.47 15.06
N GLY A 31 1.99 -22.95 15.36
CA GLY A 31 2.22 -24.27 15.96
C GLY A 31 1.47 -24.47 17.29
N GLU A 32 1.54 -23.48 18.19
CA GLU A 32 0.79 -23.50 19.44
C GLU A 32 -0.73 -23.49 19.22
N MET A 33 -1.23 -22.71 18.25
CA MET A 33 -2.65 -22.74 17.89
C MET A 33 -3.09 -24.14 17.41
N VAL A 34 -2.28 -24.80 16.58
CA VAL A 34 -2.52 -26.17 16.11
C VAL A 34 -2.49 -27.16 17.26
N ALA A 35 -1.53 -27.03 18.18
CA ALA A 35 -1.44 -27.88 19.37
C ALA A 35 -2.69 -27.76 20.25
N ARG A 36 -3.18 -26.54 20.51
CA ARG A 36 -4.43 -26.33 21.27
C ARG A 36 -5.64 -26.96 20.61
N VAL A 37 -5.73 -26.94 19.27
CA VAL A 37 -6.83 -27.60 18.56
C VAL A 37 -6.73 -29.11 18.68
N ARG A 38 -5.53 -29.69 18.57
CA ARG A 38 -5.30 -31.14 18.73
C ARG A 38 -5.63 -31.67 20.13
N GLU A 39 -5.53 -30.83 21.17
CA GLU A 39 -5.99 -31.20 22.52
C GLU A 39 -7.50 -31.45 22.57
N VAL A 40 -8.29 -30.80 21.70
CA VAL A 40 -9.76 -30.90 21.67
C VAL A 40 -10.25 -31.86 20.58
N ASP A 41 -9.68 -31.80 19.38
CA ASP A 41 -9.96 -32.69 18.25
C ASP A 41 -8.63 -33.15 17.63
N PRO A 42 -8.08 -34.30 18.08
CA PRO A 42 -6.78 -34.79 17.62
C PRO A 42 -6.71 -35.00 16.10
N GLN A 43 -7.84 -35.36 15.49
CA GLN A 43 -7.92 -35.68 14.06
C GLN A 43 -8.12 -34.44 13.19
N PHE A 44 -8.28 -33.24 13.77
CA PHE A 44 -8.65 -32.04 13.03
C PHE A 44 -7.72 -31.76 11.84
N PHE A 45 -6.41 -31.85 12.06
CA PHE A 45 -5.40 -31.64 11.00
C PHE A 45 -5.15 -32.88 10.13
N ASP A 46 -5.33 -34.07 10.70
CA ASP A 46 -4.97 -35.33 10.05
C ASP A 46 -6.06 -35.82 9.09
N ARG A 47 -7.26 -35.21 9.11
CA ARG A 47 -8.36 -35.48 8.17
C ARG A 47 -8.06 -35.06 6.73
N PHE A 48 -7.08 -34.19 6.52
CA PHE A 48 -6.76 -33.62 5.22
C PHE A 48 -5.24 -33.63 5.01
N ASP A 49 -4.80 -33.87 3.78
CA ASP A 49 -3.39 -33.77 3.39
C ASP A 49 -2.95 -32.30 3.30
N ASN A 50 -2.70 -31.71 4.46
CA ASN A 50 -2.43 -30.28 4.65
C ASN A 50 -1.18 -30.06 5.51
N GLU A 51 -0.18 -30.93 5.43
CA GLU A 51 1.11 -30.73 6.11
C GLU A 51 1.74 -29.37 5.73
N PRO A 52 2.65 -28.79 6.51
CA PRO A 52 3.33 -27.55 6.12
C PRO A 52 4.02 -27.70 4.76
N MET A 53 4.02 -26.62 3.96
CA MET A 53 4.80 -26.59 2.72
C MET A 53 6.27 -26.29 3.05
N ASP A 54 7.14 -27.29 2.87
CA ASP A 54 8.59 -27.13 3.13
C ASP A 54 9.35 -26.54 1.92
N GLU A 55 8.86 -26.77 0.70
CA GLU A 55 9.43 -26.19 -0.51
C GLU A 55 8.50 -25.12 -1.08
N LEU A 56 8.97 -23.87 -1.08
CA LEU A 56 8.24 -22.76 -1.66
C LEU A 56 8.99 -22.18 -2.85
N PRO A 57 8.27 -21.73 -3.90
CA PRO A 57 8.89 -21.25 -5.13
C PRO A 57 9.90 -20.12 -4.91
N GLU A 58 9.62 -19.22 -3.96
CA GLU A 58 10.44 -18.06 -3.65
C GLU A 58 11.80 -18.44 -3.06
N TRP A 59 11.91 -19.64 -2.46
CA TRP A 59 13.12 -20.11 -1.78
C TRP A 59 13.99 -21.06 -2.61
N ARG A 60 13.45 -21.65 -3.68
CA ARG A 60 14.14 -22.69 -4.49
C ARG A 60 15.48 -22.21 -5.04
N ASP A 61 15.52 -21.03 -5.65
CA ASP A 61 16.73 -20.50 -6.27
C ASP A 61 17.72 -19.88 -5.27
N THR A 62 17.25 -19.46 -4.10
CA THR A 62 18.12 -19.02 -2.99
C THR A 62 18.87 -20.17 -2.33
N LEU A 63 18.36 -21.40 -2.41
CA LEU A 63 18.95 -22.59 -1.78
C LEU A 63 19.83 -23.43 -2.72
N GLN A 64 19.69 -23.27 -4.05
CA GLN A 64 20.34 -24.13 -5.07
C GLN A 64 21.55 -23.49 -5.78
N GLY A 65 21.92 -22.26 -5.45
CA GLY A 65 23.20 -21.70 -5.89
C GLY A 65 24.38 -22.37 -5.16
N PRO A 66 25.57 -22.52 -5.78
CA PRO A 66 26.73 -23.00 -5.06
C PRO A 66 26.95 -22.11 -3.82
N ARG A 67 27.13 -22.72 -2.64
CA ARG A 67 27.60 -22.06 -1.41
C ARG A 67 29.05 -21.62 -1.57
N THR A 68 29.35 -20.83 -2.59
CA THR A 68 30.60 -20.08 -2.66
C THR A 68 30.51 -18.97 -1.63
N GLU A 69 31.49 -18.89 -0.74
CA GLU A 69 31.59 -18.04 0.46
C GLU A 69 31.60 -16.52 0.18
N THR A 70 31.17 -16.07 -0.99
CA THR A 70 31.10 -14.66 -1.37
C THR A 70 29.89 -14.40 -2.27
N ALA A 71 29.06 -13.44 -1.85
CA ALA A 71 27.81 -12.99 -2.47
C ALA A 71 26.55 -13.83 -2.16
N GLU A 72 26.09 -13.76 -0.90
CA GLU A 72 24.66 -13.53 -0.71
C GLU A 72 24.27 -12.39 -1.65
N LYS A 73 23.29 -12.60 -2.54
CA LYS A 73 22.86 -11.57 -3.51
C LYS A 73 22.15 -10.45 -2.75
N ASP A 74 22.93 -9.54 -2.20
CA ASP A 74 22.40 -8.37 -1.50
C ASP A 74 21.56 -7.52 -2.48
N GLY A 75 20.57 -6.82 -1.94
CA GLY A 75 19.50 -6.18 -2.68
C GLY A 75 19.91 -4.95 -3.50
N GLU A 76 21.19 -4.57 -3.56
CA GLU A 76 21.62 -3.31 -4.18
C GLU A 76 21.34 -3.27 -5.69
N ALA A 77 21.54 -4.39 -6.39
CA ALA A 77 21.25 -4.46 -7.82
C ALA A 77 19.76 -4.26 -8.11
N PHE A 78 18.89 -4.92 -7.35
CA PHE A 78 17.45 -4.73 -7.41
C PHE A 78 17.05 -3.30 -7.04
N ALA A 79 17.62 -2.75 -5.96
CA ALA A 79 17.35 -1.40 -5.50
C ALA A 79 17.66 -0.36 -6.57
N ARG A 80 18.81 -0.47 -7.24
CA ARG A 80 19.21 0.42 -8.34
C ARG A 80 18.27 0.33 -9.54
N ASP A 81 17.91 -0.87 -9.99
CA ASP A 81 16.99 -1.06 -11.12
C ASP A 81 15.60 -0.47 -10.83
N PHE A 82 15.05 -0.78 -9.66
CA PHE A 82 13.73 -0.31 -9.28
C PHE A 82 13.70 1.22 -9.14
N ASP A 83 14.72 1.81 -8.51
CA ASP A 83 14.81 3.27 -8.33
C ASP A 83 14.95 3.99 -9.67
N ALA A 84 15.72 3.42 -10.62
CA ALA A 84 15.81 3.95 -11.98
C ALA A 84 14.45 3.98 -12.67
N ARG A 85 13.63 2.93 -12.50
CA ARG A 85 12.27 2.88 -13.04
C ARG A 85 11.37 3.97 -12.46
N LEU A 86 11.55 4.37 -11.21
CA LEU A 86 10.77 5.44 -10.59
C LEU A 86 11.08 6.85 -11.13
N ALA A 87 12.20 7.03 -11.82
CA ALA A 87 12.60 8.32 -12.41
C ALA A 87 12.55 9.49 -11.40
N GLY A 88 13.02 9.24 -10.17
CA GLY A 88 13.07 10.23 -9.09
C GLY A 88 11.75 10.51 -8.36
N ARG A 89 10.65 9.85 -8.74
CA ARG A 89 9.35 9.93 -8.05
C ARG A 89 9.30 8.98 -6.84
N THR A 90 8.48 9.32 -5.85
CA THR A 90 8.12 8.42 -4.75
C THR A 90 7.13 7.35 -5.23
N SER A 91 6.20 7.72 -6.12
CA SER A 91 5.21 6.84 -6.76
C SER A 91 5.12 7.11 -8.25
N LYS A 92 5.20 6.06 -9.08
CA LYS A 92 5.15 6.17 -10.54
C LYS A 92 4.11 5.25 -11.13
N LEU A 93 3.27 5.77 -12.02
CA LEU A 93 2.30 4.99 -12.78
C LEU A 93 3.05 4.02 -13.71
N VAL A 94 2.77 2.73 -13.55
CA VAL A 94 3.37 1.64 -14.32
C VAL A 94 2.40 1.17 -15.40
N ASP A 95 1.12 1.05 -15.07
CA ASP A 95 0.08 0.60 -16.00
C ASP A 95 -1.28 1.19 -15.63
N PHE A 96 -2.18 1.28 -16.61
CA PHE A 96 -3.57 1.72 -16.41
C PHE A 96 -4.48 1.14 -17.47
N SER A 97 -5.78 1.04 -17.16
CA SER A 97 -6.80 0.59 -18.14
C SER A 97 -7.03 1.67 -19.21
N PRO A 98 -6.56 1.54 -20.47
CA PRO A 98 -6.50 2.66 -21.42
C PRO A 98 -7.86 3.24 -21.81
N HIS A 99 -8.90 2.40 -21.85
CA HIS A 99 -10.27 2.79 -22.23
C HIS A 99 -11.19 3.02 -21.03
N ALA A 100 -10.64 3.23 -19.83
CA ALA A 100 -11.43 3.28 -18.60
C ALA A 100 -12.58 4.30 -18.61
N PRO A 101 -12.45 5.55 -19.11
CA PRO A 101 -13.56 6.49 -19.12
C PRO A 101 -14.80 5.93 -19.84
N ARG A 102 -14.60 5.35 -21.02
CA ARG A 102 -15.66 4.72 -21.82
C ARG A 102 -16.29 3.52 -21.09
N VAL A 103 -15.45 2.61 -20.58
CA VAL A 103 -15.92 1.38 -19.92
C VAL A 103 -16.68 1.71 -18.63
N VAL A 104 -16.20 2.68 -17.84
CA VAL A 104 -16.89 3.14 -16.62
C VAL A 104 -18.25 3.75 -16.97
N ALA A 105 -18.33 4.58 -18.00
CA ALA A 105 -19.58 5.19 -18.42
C ALA A 105 -20.60 4.16 -18.93
N GLU A 106 -20.15 3.17 -19.70
CA GLU A 106 -20.98 2.07 -20.18
C GLU A 106 -21.48 1.19 -19.02
N ALA A 107 -20.60 0.83 -18.08
CA ALA A 107 -20.98 0.08 -16.89
C ALA A 107 -21.99 0.84 -16.02
N TYR A 108 -21.81 2.16 -15.86
CA TYR A 108 -22.80 3.00 -15.18
C TYR A 108 -24.17 2.91 -15.87
N ARG A 109 -24.21 3.15 -17.19
CA ARG A 109 -25.42 3.10 -18.00
C ARG A 109 -26.12 1.74 -17.90
N ALA A 110 -25.37 0.65 -17.93
CA ALA A 110 -25.90 -0.70 -17.78
C ALA A 110 -26.58 -0.89 -16.41
N VAL A 111 -26.00 -0.34 -15.33
CA VAL A 111 -26.59 -0.40 -13.98
C VAL A 111 -27.88 0.42 -13.87
N VAL A 112 -27.93 1.61 -14.49
CA VAL A 112 -29.09 2.51 -14.38
C VAL A 112 -30.09 2.38 -15.54
N GLY A 113 -29.86 1.48 -16.49
CA GLY A 113 -30.74 1.22 -17.62
C GLY A 113 -30.85 2.36 -18.63
N LEU A 114 -29.77 3.11 -18.87
CA LEU A 114 -29.76 4.25 -19.79
C LEU A 114 -29.05 3.94 -21.11
N PRO A 115 -29.62 4.30 -22.27
CA PRO A 115 -28.88 4.26 -23.53
C PRO A 115 -27.87 5.41 -23.60
N GLU A 116 -26.84 5.24 -24.43
CA GLU A 116 -25.83 6.27 -24.68
C GLU A 116 -26.43 7.57 -25.23
N SER A 117 -27.47 7.47 -26.07
CA SER A 117 -28.18 8.64 -26.62
C SER A 117 -28.83 9.52 -25.55
N ALA A 118 -29.11 8.98 -24.35
CA ALA A 118 -29.70 9.72 -23.23
C ALA A 118 -28.68 10.08 -22.14
N CYS A 119 -27.48 9.50 -22.17
CA CYS A 119 -26.44 9.69 -21.16
C CYS A 119 -25.06 9.52 -21.79
N SER A 120 -24.44 10.63 -22.18
CA SER A 120 -23.08 10.63 -22.72
C SER A 120 -22.07 10.12 -21.69
N ASP A 121 -20.86 9.80 -22.15
CA ASP A 121 -19.80 9.34 -21.24
C ASP A 121 -19.43 10.39 -20.18
N ALA A 122 -19.34 11.65 -20.58
CA ALA A 122 -19.10 12.75 -19.65
C ALA A 122 -20.19 12.88 -18.58
N GLU A 123 -21.47 12.73 -18.96
CA GLU A 123 -22.59 12.80 -18.03
C GLU A 123 -22.61 11.59 -17.06
N ALA A 124 -22.31 10.40 -17.55
CA ALA A 124 -22.20 9.20 -16.72
C ALA A 124 -21.06 9.31 -15.69
N ILE A 125 -19.88 9.76 -16.12
CA ILE A 125 -18.72 9.97 -15.26
C ILE A 125 -19.00 11.07 -14.22
N ASP A 126 -19.62 12.18 -14.62
CA ASP A 126 -19.96 13.26 -13.69
C ASP A 126 -20.97 12.79 -12.64
N ARG A 127 -22.03 12.08 -13.02
CA ARG A 127 -22.98 11.48 -12.06
C ARG A 127 -22.33 10.48 -11.10
N LEU A 128 -21.25 9.82 -11.50
CA LEU A 128 -20.51 8.88 -10.65
C LEU A 128 -19.55 9.58 -9.70
N LEU A 129 -18.77 10.54 -10.18
CA LEU A 129 -17.63 11.08 -9.43
C LEU A 129 -17.95 12.38 -8.69
N ASN A 130 -18.88 13.18 -9.21
CA ASN A 130 -19.23 14.50 -8.67
C ASN A 130 -19.94 14.37 -7.31
N PRO A 131 -19.33 14.84 -6.20
CA PRO A 131 -19.93 14.73 -4.88
C PRO A 131 -21.22 15.56 -4.72
N ALA A 132 -21.47 16.57 -5.56
CA ALA A 132 -22.73 17.32 -5.57
C ALA A 132 -23.89 16.52 -6.19
N ARG A 133 -23.59 15.52 -7.03
CA ARG A 133 -24.59 14.69 -7.72
C ARG A 133 -24.65 13.26 -7.18
N ASN A 134 -23.61 12.81 -6.49
CA ASN A 134 -23.51 11.49 -5.92
C ASN A 134 -23.30 11.52 -4.40
N VAL A 135 -24.41 11.35 -3.68
CA VAL A 135 -24.41 11.35 -2.21
C VAL A 135 -23.53 10.27 -1.58
N TYR A 136 -23.23 9.16 -2.28
CA TYR A 136 -22.32 8.13 -1.77
C TYR A 136 -20.90 8.67 -1.58
N ARG A 137 -20.49 9.68 -2.36
CA ARG A 137 -19.18 10.33 -2.24
C ARG A 137 -19.04 11.15 -0.94
N LEU A 138 -20.15 11.42 -0.24
CA LEU A 138 -20.19 12.22 0.99
C LEU A 138 -20.37 11.38 2.26
N GLN A 139 -20.58 10.06 2.13
CA GLN A 139 -20.85 9.16 3.26
C GLN A 139 -19.57 8.75 4.00
N THR A 140 -19.55 8.97 5.31
CA THR A 140 -18.39 8.65 6.18
C THR A 140 -18.16 7.15 6.35
N LEU A 141 -19.20 6.33 6.20
CA LEU A 141 -19.11 4.87 6.28
C LEU A 141 -18.57 4.22 4.99
N ASN A 142 -18.17 5.01 3.99
CA ASN A 142 -17.65 4.53 2.71
C ASN A 142 -18.57 3.52 1.99
N VAL A 143 -19.89 3.71 2.11
CA VAL A 143 -20.91 2.79 1.56
C VAL A 143 -20.88 2.65 0.03
N GLY A 144 -20.15 3.52 -0.66
CA GLY A 144 -19.98 3.48 -2.11
C GLY A 144 -19.46 2.13 -2.61
N VAL A 145 -18.66 1.40 -1.83
CA VAL A 145 -18.18 0.06 -2.21
C VAL A 145 -19.31 -0.99 -2.33
N HIS A 146 -20.45 -0.74 -1.70
CA HIS A 146 -21.63 -1.62 -1.73
C HIS A 146 -22.71 -1.12 -2.71
N ALA A 147 -22.63 0.14 -3.14
CA ALA A 147 -23.63 0.74 -4.03
C ALA A 147 -23.52 0.18 -5.46
N PRO A 148 -24.62 -0.29 -6.09
CA PRO A 148 -24.58 -0.88 -7.43
C PRO A 148 -23.93 0.02 -8.49
N MET A 149 -24.32 1.29 -8.55
CA MET A 149 -23.78 2.20 -9.58
C MET A 149 -22.29 2.48 -9.40
N MET A 150 -21.81 2.53 -8.15
CA MET A 150 -20.40 2.80 -7.84
C MET A 150 -19.48 1.66 -8.28
N ARG A 151 -20.00 0.44 -8.47
CA ARG A 151 -19.22 -0.69 -8.98
C ARG A 151 -18.69 -0.46 -10.40
N ALA A 152 -19.27 0.47 -11.17
CA ALA A 152 -18.71 0.89 -12.45
C ALA A 152 -17.24 1.33 -12.34
N LEU A 153 -16.86 1.95 -11.20
CA LEU A 153 -15.48 2.38 -10.93
C LEU A 153 -14.51 1.21 -10.68
N GLN A 154 -14.98 -0.03 -10.56
CA GLN A 154 -14.11 -1.22 -10.51
C GLN A 154 -13.40 -1.48 -11.86
N HIS A 155 -13.96 -0.97 -12.95
CA HIS A 155 -13.44 -1.23 -14.31
C HIS A 155 -12.32 -0.27 -14.74
N ALA A 156 -11.94 0.69 -13.89
CA ALA A 156 -10.80 1.56 -14.09
C ALA A 156 -9.68 1.13 -13.12
N ASN A 157 -8.62 0.49 -13.63
CA ASN A 157 -7.52 0.00 -12.80
C ASN A 157 -6.22 0.77 -13.09
N TYR A 158 -5.43 0.96 -12.04
CA TYR A 158 -4.12 1.61 -12.10
C TYR A 158 -3.12 0.81 -11.28
N THR A 159 -1.88 0.78 -11.76
CA THR A 159 -0.75 0.11 -11.11
C THR A 159 0.37 1.11 -10.90
N PHE A 160 0.92 1.16 -9.70
CA PHE A 160 2.00 2.07 -9.32
C PHE A 160 3.20 1.32 -8.75
N GLY A 161 4.40 1.72 -9.14
CA GLY A 161 5.64 1.36 -8.47
C GLY A 161 6.00 2.42 -7.45
N LYS A 162 6.47 2.03 -6.26
CA LYS A 162 6.74 2.95 -5.15
C LYS A 162 8.05 2.66 -4.45
N LYS A 163 8.69 3.72 -3.97
CA LYS A 163 9.75 3.67 -2.96
C LYS A 163 9.33 4.54 -1.78
N ILE A 164 9.00 3.90 -0.66
CA ILE A 164 8.53 4.55 0.57
C ILE A 164 9.20 3.92 1.80
N SER A 165 9.16 4.57 2.95
CA SER A 165 9.66 4.02 4.21
C SER A 165 8.77 2.89 4.71
N HIS A 166 9.33 2.00 5.54
CA HIS A 166 8.56 0.99 6.27
C HIS A 166 7.41 1.61 7.08
N THR A 167 7.61 2.82 7.62
CA THR A 167 6.55 3.58 8.32
C THR A 167 5.41 3.96 7.39
N ALA A 168 5.72 4.48 6.20
CA ALA A 168 4.71 4.85 5.21
C ALA A 168 3.98 3.62 4.67
N ASP A 169 4.70 2.52 4.38
CA ASP A 169 4.08 1.27 3.94
C ASP A 169 3.15 0.68 5.02
N SER A 170 3.52 0.81 6.29
CA SER A 170 2.68 0.39 7.42
C SER A 170 1.32 1.11 7.47
N GLN A 171 1.25 2.34 6.94
CA GLN A 171 -0.01 3.07 6.76
C GLN A 171 -0.71 2.71 5.45
N ASP A 172 0.05 2.44 4.40
CA ASP A 172 -0.46 2.11 3.07
C ASP A 172 -1.20 0.77 3.07
N GLN A 173 -0.64 -0.27 3.71
CA GLN A 173 -1.22 -1.62 3.83
C GLN A 173 -2.62 -1.66 4.50
N ARG A 174 -3.03 -0.57 5.17
CA ARG A 174 -4.38 -0.46 5.75
C ARG A 174 -5.46 -0.36 4.67
N HIS A 175 -5.11 0.03 3.45
CA HIS A 175 -5.98 0.08 2.27
C HIS A 175 -6.09 -1.29 1.62
N ARG A 176 -6.73 -2.23 2.33
CA ARG A 176 -6.81 -3.67 1.99
C ARG A 176 -7.37 -4.00 0.59
N MET A 177 -8.07 -3.06 -0.05
CA MET A 177 -8.62 -3.22 -1.40
C MET A 177 -7.72 -2.61 -2.50
N VAL A 178 -6.53 -2.16 -2.12
CA VAL A 178 -5.44 -1.75 -3.02
C VAL A 178 -4.23 -2.61 -2.66
N PRO A 179 -4.24 -3.90 -3.04
CA PRO A 179 -3.16 -4.82 -2.69
C PRO A 179 -1.83 -4.38 -3.31
N GLY A 180 -0.75 -4.66 -2.58
CA GLY A 180 0.61 -4.41 -3.04
C GLY A 180 1.46 -5.67 -2.96
N SER A 181 2.21 -5.93 -4.03
CA SER A 181 3.34 -6.86 -4.06
C SER A 181 4.50 -6.22 -3.31
N ARG A 182 4.60 -6.56 -2.02
CA ARG A 182 5.64 -6.09 -1.12
C ARG A 182 6.87 -6.98 -1.21
N PRO A 183 8.08 -6.43 -0.96
CA PRO A 183 9.29 -7.22 -1.03
C PRO A 183 9.35 -8.17 0.18
N LEU A 184 9.84 -9.39 -0.04
CA LEU A 184 10.35 -10.20 1.05
C LEU A 184 11.64 -9.53 1.53
N LEU A 185 11.64 -8.96 2.74
CA LEU A 185 12.75 -8.16 3.23
C LEU A 185 14.06 -8.93 3.27
N VAL A 186 14.01 -10.22 3.60
CA VAL A 186 15.18 -11.11 3.60
C VAL A 186 15.82 -11.30 2.22
N LEU A 187 15.08 -11.09 1.12
CA LEU A 187 15.58 -11.20 -0.25
C LEU A 187 16.03 -9.85 -0.84
N THR A 188 15.71 -8.75 -0.18
CA THR A 188 15.89 -7.39 -0.73
C THR A 188 16.68 -6.47 0.20
N ASP A 189 17.17 -7.00 1.31
CA ASP A 189 18.04 -6.29 2.25
C ASP A 189 19.36 -5.88 1.59
N THR A 190 19.85 -4.70 1.95
CA THR A 190 21.08 -4.10 1.41
C THR A 190 22.12 -3.97 2.51
N ARG A 191 23.40 -4.16 2.18
CA ARG A 191 24.51 -3.87 3.10
C ARG A 191 24.79 -2.39 3.24
N GLU A 192 24.52 -1.61 2.20
CA GLU A 192 24.58 -0.14 2.27
C GLU A 192 23.30 0.45 2.88
N PRO A 193 23.38 1.55 3.65
CA PRO A 193 22.21 2.26 4.17
C PRO A 193 21.22 2.67 3.07
N ASP A 194 19.99 2.16 3.15
CA ASP A 194 18.92 2.39 2.18
C ASP A 194 17.64 2.77 2.92
N PHE A 195 17.48 4.08 3.17
CA PHE A 195 16.40 4.64 3.98
C PHE A 195 15.84 5.93 3.37
N ILE A 196 14.63 6.29 3.78
CA ILE A 196 13.97 7.55 3.41
C ILE A 196 14.25 8.59 4.49
N THR A 197 14.71 9.76 4.06
CA THR A 197 14.85 10.93 4.93
C THR A 197 13.54 11.72 4.92
N PRO A 198 12.85 11.89 6.07
CA PRO A 198 11.67 12.72 6.16
C PRO A 198 11.95 14.18 5.76
N MET A 199 11.00 14.84 5.10
CA MET A 199 11.16 16.24 4.64
C MET A 199 11.62 17.20 5.75
N LEU A 200 11.03 17.09 6.95
CA LEU A 200 11.41 17.90 8.11
C LEU A 200 12.87 17.74 8.55
N ILE A 201 13.46 16.57 8.31
CA ILE A 201 14.87 16.31 8.61
C ILE A 201 15.74 16.74 7.42
N ALA A 202 15.23 16.57 6.20
CA ALA A 202 15.92 16.98 4.99
C ALA A 202 16.27 18.47 5.03
N ASP A 203 15.42 19.36 5.53
CA ASP A 203 15.70 20.80 5.52
C ASP A 203 16.56 21.31 6.69
N ASN A 204 16.93 20.44 7.64
CA ASN A 204 17.74 20.79 8.80
C ASN A 204 19.08 20.02 8.81
N PRO A 205 20.22 20.67 8.49
CA PRO A 205 21.52 20.00 8.42
C PRO A 205 21.93 19.25 9.71
N ARG A 206 21.63 19.81 10.89
CA ARG A 206 21.97 19.19 12.18
C ARG A 206 21.11 17.95 12.44
N ALA A 207 19.81 18.02 12.13
CA ALA A 207 18.93 16.86 12.25
C ALA A 207 19.32 15.75 11.26
N ARG A 208 19.71 16.14 10.04
CA ARG A 208 20.16 15.21 8.99
C ARG A 208 21.44 14.47 9.40
N GLU A 209 22.39 15.16 10.02
CA GLU A 209 23.61 14.54 10.57
C GLU A 209 23.27 13.47 11.62
N VAL A 210 22.39 13.79 12.57
CA VAL A 210 21.95 12.85 13.62
C VAL A 210 21.26 11.62 13.01
N LEU A 211 20.35 11.83 12.06
CA LEU A 211 19.69 10.73 11.36
C LEU A 211 20.71 9.85 10.63
N ASN A 212 21.57 10.45 9.81
CA ASN A 212 22.55 9.72 9.01
C ASN A 212 23.47 8.85 9.87
N ARG A 213 23.97 9.38 10.98
CA ARG A 213 24.78 8.60 11.93
C ARG A 213 24.01 7.39 12.45
N ALA A 214 22.78 7.60 12.93
CA ALA A 214 21.95 6.51 13.44
C ALA A 214 21.67 5.43 12.39
N MET A 215 21.46 5.81 11.13
CA MET A 215 21.24 4.85 10.04
C MET A 215 22.52 4.07 9.70
N VAL A 216 23.67 4.74 9.62
CA VAL A 216 24.95 4.06 9.39
C VAL A 216 25.24 3.06 10.51
N ASP A 217 25.04 3.46 11.77
CA ASP A 217 25.26 2.58 12.93
C ASP A 217 24.33 1.35 12.90
N ALA A 218 23.05 1.54 12.54
CA ALA A 218 22.09 0.44 12.43
C ALA A 218 22.50 -0.57 11.35
N TRP A 219 22.92 -0.10 10.17
CA TRP A 219 23.39 -0.98 9.10
C TRP A 219 24.70 -1.68 9.44
N ALA A 220 25.64 -0.97 10.07
CA ALA A 220 26.89 -1.57 10.53
C ALA A 220 26.64 -2.68 11.55
N ALA A 221 25.75 -2.46 12.52
CA ALA A 221 25.37 -3.46 13.51
C ALA A 221 24.68 -4.68 12.87
N LYS A 222 23.71 -4.45 11.97
CA LYS A 222 23.03 -5.50 11.20
C LYS A 222 24.03 -6.34 10.40
N ASN A 223 24.92 -5.69 9.64
CA ASN A 223 25.95 -6.36 8.85
C ASN A 223 26.91 -7.17 9.72
N ALA A 224 27.32 -6.64 10.88
CA ALA A 224 28.18 -7.36 11.81
C ALA A 224 27.53 -8.63 12.40
N LEU A 225 26.20 -8.67 12.53
CA LEU A 225 25.47 -9.89 12.90
C LEU A 225 25.45 -10.90 11.74
N LEU A 226 25.16 -10.43 10.52
CA LEU A 226 25.18 -11.28 9.31
C LEU A 226 26.57 -11.92 9.10
N ASP A 227 27.64 -11.14 9.23
CA ASP A 227 29.02 -11.62 9.05
C ASP A 227 29.44 -12.65 10.12
N ARG A 228 28.71 -12.71 11.25
CA ARG A 228 28.88 -13.74 12.30
C ARG A 228 27.97 -14.95 12.11
N GLY A 229 27.24 -15.03 11.00
CA GLY A 229 26.34 -16.13 10.67
C GLY A 229 24.98 -16.07 11.38
N VAL A 230 24.58 -14.93 11.94
CA VAL A 230 23.22 -14.76 12.48
C VAL A 230 22.22 -14.83 11.31
N PRO A 231 21.16 -15.66 11.40
CA PRO A 231 20.14 -15.73 10.35
C PRO A 231 19.54 -14.36 10.03
N ARG A 232 19.31 -14.11 8.73
CA ARG A 232 18.85 -12.80 8.24
C ARG A 232 17.54 -12.37 8.92
N GLU A 233 16.59 -13.27 9.14
CA GLU A 233 15.33 -12.97 9.85
C GLU A 233 15.54 -12.30 11.23
N PHE A 234 16.62 -12.63 11.95
CA PHE A 234 16.95 -12.01 13.23
C PHE A 234 17.78 -10.75 13.08
N ALA A 235 18.74 -10.72 12.15
CA ALA A 235 19.55 -9.53 11.91
C ALA A 235 18.70 -8.34 11.46
N LEU A 236 17.63 -8.57 10.69
CA LEU A 236 16.74 -7.53 10.18
C LEU A 236 15.91 -6.83 11.27
N TYR A 237 15.84 -7.33 12.51
CA TYR A 237 15.26 -6.60 13.64
C TYR A 237 15.95 -5.25 13.91
N LEU A 238 17.20 -5.09 13.46
CA LEU A 238 17.93 -3.82 13.60
C LEU A 238 17.57 -2.78 12.53
N LEU A 239 16.78 -3.16 11.50
CA LEU A 239 16.39 -2.21 10.46
C LEU A 239 15.44 -1.14 11.02
N PRO A 240 15.70 0.15 10.74
CA PRO A 240 14.87 1.22 11.26
C PRO A 240 13.57 1.38 10.46
N ASN A 241 12.60 2.05 11.07
CA ASN A 241 11.32 2.42 10.47
C ASN A 241 11.43 3.27 9.19
N SER A 242 12.59 3.89 8.95
CA SER A 242 12.92 4.65 7.74
C SER A 242 13.44 3.78 6.60
N LYS A 243 13.70 2.47 6.81
CA LYS A 243 14.15 1.54 5.75
C LYS A 243 13.28 1.71 4.51
N ALA A 244 13.91 1.88 3.37
CA ALA A 244 13.20 1.99 2.10
C ALA A 244 12.62 0.63 1.70
N ILE A 245 11.34 0.65 1.36
CA ILE A 245 10.52 -0.43 0.83
C ILE A 245 10.17 -0.08 -0.61
N ARG A 246 10.39 -1.05 -1.50
CA ARG A 246 10.07 -0.96 -2.91
C ARG A 246 8.95 -1.93 -3.22
N LEU A 247 7.80 -1.41 -3.63
CA LEU A 247 6.60 -2.23 -3.84
C LEU A 247 5.85 -1.82 -5.10
N VAL A 248 5.09 -2.75 -5.65
CA VAL A 248 4.14 -2.49 -6.75
C VAL A 248 2.74 -2.67 -6.19
N GLU A 249 1.88 -1.68 -6.38
CA GLU A 249 0.49 -1.74 -5.94
C GLU A 249 -0.47 -1.57 -7.12
N SER A 250 -1.62 -2.23 -7.03
CA SER A 250 -2.68 -2.13 -8.02
C SER A 250 -4.01 -1.93 -7.33
N GLY A 251 -4.88 -1.14 -7.94
CA GLY A 251 -6.23 -0.96 -7.43
C GLY A 251 -7.17 -0.41 -8.48
N SER A 252 -8.46 -0.67 -8.27
CA SER A 252 -9.49 0.00 -9.03
C SER A 252 -9.69 1.43 -8.54
N LEU A 253 -10.23 2.30 -9.40
CA LEU A 253 -10.54 3.69 -9.06
C LEU A 253 -11.46 3.77 -7.84
N LEU A 254 -12.39 2.81 -7.67
CA LEU A 254 -13.27 2.76 -6.50
C LEU A 254 -12.49 2.73 -5.18
N HIS A 255 -11.42 1.92 -5.13
CA HIS A 255 -10.63 1.71 -3.93
C HIS A 255 -9.49 2.73 -3.79
N LEU A 256 -8.85 3.10 -4.89
CA LEU A 256 -7.84 4.15 -4.93
C LEU A 256 -8.41 5.51 -4.52
N MET A 257 -9.64 5.82 -4.95
CA MET A 257 -10.31 7.06 -4.56
C MET A 257 -10.53 7.17 -3.04
N HIS A 258 -10.84 6.05 -2.36
CA HIS A 258 -10.90 6.02 -0.90
C HIS A 258 -9.52 6.31 -0.29
N LYS A 259 -8.48 5.60 -0.77
CA LYS A 259 -7.09 5.82 -0.35
C LYS A 259 -6.68 7.28 -0.51
N TRP A 260 -6.82 7.84 -1.70
CA TRP A 260 -6.48 9.22 -2.01
C TRP A 260 -7.25 10.22 -1.17
N THR A 261 -8.54 9.98 -0.89
CA THR A 261 -9.32 10.83 0.03
C THR A 261 -8.68 10.88 1.41
N MET A 262 -8.26 9.73 1.95
CA MET A 262 -7.64 9.65 3.27
C MET A 262 -6.19 10.15 3.30
N ARG A 263 -5.42 9.93 2.22
CA ARG A 263 -3.98 10.17 2.18
C ARG A 263 -3.58 11.54 1.63
N THR A 264 -4.49 12.25 0.96
CA THR A 264 -4.27 13.65 0.55
C THR A 264 -4.76 14.68 1.58
N CYS A 265 -5.24 14.23 2.75
CA CYS A 265 -5.49 15.09 3.89
C CYS A 265 -4.17 15.53 4.54
N PHE A 266 -4.07 16.77 5.01
CA PHE A 266 -2.87 17.27 5.70
C PHE A 266 -2.62 16.61 7.07
N ASN A 267 -3.59 15.87 7.62
CA ASN A 267 -3.37 15.01 8.78
C ASN A 267 -2.60 13.72 8.44
N ALA A 268 -2.54 13.33 7.15
CA ALA A 268 -1.75 12.17 6.75
C ALA A 268 -0.24 12.46 6.91
N GLN A 269 0.56 11.42 7.13
CA GLN A 269 2.02 11.57 7.11
C GLN A 269 2.47 12.17 5.76
N GLU A 270 3.49 13.03 5.78
CA GLU A 270 3.96 13.76 4.59
C GLU A 270 4.36 12.85 3.44
N GLU A 271 5.11 11.79 3.72
CA GLU A 271 5.59 10.86 2.70
C GLU A 271 4.46 10.16 1.94
N ILE A 272 3.45 9.63 2.65
CA ILE A 272 2.30 8.96 2.00
C ILE A 272 1.38 9.99 1.30
N TYR A 273 1.32 11.22 1.82
CA TYR A 273 0.66 12.33 1.16
C TYR A 273 1.31 12.61 -0.18
N ARG A 274 2.64 12.75 -0.23
CA ARG A 274 3.40 12.98 -1.46
C ARG A 274 3.19 11.86 -2.46
N ALA A 275 3.32 10.60 -2.05
CA ALA A 275 3.07 9.45 -2.91
C ALA A 275 1.66 9.49 -3.53
N SER A 276 0.63 9.78 -2.74
CA SER A 276 -0.75 9.90 -3.22
C SER A 276 -0.99 11.10 -4.14
N MET A 277 -0.31 12.23 -3.90
CA MET A 277 -0.38 13.39 -4.81
C MET A 277 0.27 13.09 -6.16
N GLU A 278 1.44 12.43 -6.17
CA GLU A 278 2.10 11.99 -7.41
C GLU A 278 1.24 10.97 -8.19
N GLU A 279 0.51 10.10 -7.51
CA GLU A 279 -0.46 9.18 -8.14
C GLU A 279 -1.59 9.94 -8.84
N ILE A 280 -2.26 10.86 -8.12
CA ILE A 280 -3.37 11.65 -8.66
C ILE A 280 -2.91 12.53 -9.83
N GLU A 281 -1.71 13.12 -9.75
CA GLU A 281 -1.09 13.89 -10.84
C GLU A 281 -0.99 13.05 -12.12
N GLN A 282 -0.44 11.83 -12.00
CA GLN A 282 -0.25 10.94 -13.15
C GLN A 282 -1.59 10.42 -13.70
N VAL A 283 -2.57 10.11 -12.84
CA VAL A 283 -3.93 9.76 -13.27
C VAL A 283 -4.58 10.91 -14.02
N ARG A 284 -4.43 12.16 -13.54
CA ARG A 284 -4.95 13.35 -14.22
C ARG A 284 -4.31 13.57 -15.59
N ALA A 285 -3.02 13.21 -15.74
CA ALA A 285 -2.33 13.32 -17.01
C ALA A 285 -2.81 12.30 -18.05
N VAL A 286 -3.16 11.07 -17.64
CA VAL A 286 -3.58 10.01 -18.57
C VAL A 286 -5.09 9.92 -18.79
N GLN A 287 -5.91 10.24 -17.78
CA GLN A 287 -7.37 10.11 -17.79
C GLN A 287 -8.04 11.27 -17.01
N PRO A 288 -7.95 12.51 -17.52
CA PRO A 288 -8.42 13.71 -16.82
C PRO A 288 -9.89 13.66 -16.44
N GLU A 289 -10.74 12.99 -17.23
CA GLU A 289 -12.17 12.84 -16.99
C GLU A 289 -12.46 12.08 -15.69
N LEU A 290 -11.59 11.14 -15.31
CA LEU A 290 -11.73 10.35 -14.08
C LEU A 290 -11.05 11.02 -12.87
N ALA A 291 -10.28 12.09 -13.08
CA ALA A 291 -9.42 12.70 -12.07
C ALA A 291 -9.99 13.98 -11.44
N HIS A 292 -11.11 14.50 -11.94
CA HIS A 292 -11.63 15.81 -11.54
C HIS A 292 -12.04 15.86 -10.06
N TYR A 293 -12.65 14.79 -9.54
CA TYR A 293 -13.17 14.73 -8.17
C TYR A 293 -12.33 13.83 -7.26
N LEU A 294 -11.00 13.92 -7.37
CA LEU A 294 -10.03 13.21 -6.52
C LEU A 294 -9.33 14.21 -5.59
N GLY A 295 -9.35 13.95 -4.29
CA GLY A 295 -8.71 14.81 -3.30
C GLY A 295 -9.21 14.56 -1.88
N PRO A 296 -8.77 15.38 -0.90
CA PRO A 296 -9.10 15.19 0.50
C PRO A 296 -10.59 15.41 0.77
N PRO A 297 -11.12 14.92 1.91
CA PRO A 297 -12.55 15.03 2.22
C PRO A 297 -13.04 16.48 2.20
N CYS A 298 -12.22 17.42 2.66
CA CYS A 298 -12.59 18.84 2.68
C CYS A 298 -12.71 19.46 1.28
N TYR A 299 -11.90 19.01 0.31
CA TYR A 299 -12.02 19.43 -1.09
C TYR A 299 -13.32 18.91 -1.70
N LEU A 300 -13.64 17.63 -1.45
CA LEU A 300 -14.87 16.99 -1.96
C LEU A 300 -16.16 17.55 -1.35
N ARG A 301 -16.09 18.21 -0.20
CA ARG A 301 -17.26 18.72 0.54
C ARG A 301 -17.43 20.23 0.43
N ALA A 302 -16.39 20.95 0.03
CA ALA A 302 -16.42 22.40 -0.09
C ALA A 302 -17.55 22.85 -1.02
N ASN A 303 -18.32 23.84 -0.57
CA ASN A 303 -19.51 24.38 -1.26
C ASN A 303 -20.64 23.36 -1.52
N ILE A 304 -20.61 22.17 -0.91
CA ILE A 304 -21.63 21.13 -1.09
C ILE A 304 -22.31 20.80 0.24
N THR A 305 -21.55 20.60 1.32
CA THR A 305 -22.13 20.16 2.60
C THR A 305 -21.29 20.59 3.80
N THR A 306 -21.93 20.66 4.97
CA THR A 306 -21.31 20.99 6.25
C THR A 306 -21.32 19.77 7.20
N PRO A 307 -20.28 19.58 8.03
CA PRO A 307 -19.04 20.36 8.09
C PRO A 307 -18.15 20.09 6.85
N ILE A 308 -17.40 21.10 6.38
CA ILE A 308 -16.48 20.94 5.24
C ILE A 308 -15.35 19.98 5.61
N CYS A 309 -14.70 20.20 6.75
CA CYS A 309 -13.70 19.28 7.29
C CYS A 309 -14.37 18.20 8.15
N THR A 310 -14.09 16.94 7.86
CA THR A 310 -14.61 15.77 8.59
C THR A 310 -13.79 15.41 9.83
N GLU A 311 -12.62 16.01 10.01
CA GLU A 311 -11.68 15.68 11.10
C GLU A 311 -12.12 16.28 12.46
N GLY A 312 -13.08 17.20 12.47
CA GLY A 312 -13.62 17.81 13.69
C GLY A 312 -12.54 18.49 14.51
N SER A 313 -12.35 18.05 15.77
CA SER A 313 -11.30 18.54 16.66
C SER A 313 -9.88 18.31 16.15
N HIS A 314 -9.70 17.42 15.17
CA HIS A 314 -8.42 17.15 14.54
C HIS A 314 -8.24 17.95 13.24
N PHE A 315 -8.97 19.06 13.06
CA PHE A 315 -8.75 19.94 11.90
C PHE A 315 -7.27 20.34 11.80
N CYS A 316 -6.66 20.11 10.63
CA CYS A 316 -5.24 20.40 10.37
C CYS A 316 -4.85 21.89 10.45
N GLY A 317 -5.79 22.80 10.72
CA GLY A 317 -5.56 24.25 10.78
C GLY A 317 -5.54 24.95 9.41
N VAL A 318 -5.55 24.19 8.30
CA VAL A 318 -5.40 24.73 6.94
C VAL A 318 -6.66 24.50 6.12
N LYS A 319 -7.14 25.54 5.43
CA LYS A 319 -8.28 25.46 4.49
C LYS A 319 -7.84 24.87 3.15
N VAL A 320 -7.43 23.61 3.15
CA VAL A 320 -6.86 22.89 1.98
C VAL A 320 -7.73 23.01 0.74
N TRP A 321 -9.05 22.99 0.90
CA TRP A 321 -10.03 23.04 -0.19
C TRP A 321 -10.05 24.34 -1.01
N LEU A 322 -9.40 25.42 -0.56
CA LEU A 322 -9.38 26.69 -1.30
C LEU A 322 -8.42 26.68 -2.49
N ASP A 323 -7.37 25.87 -2.44
CA ASP A 323 -6.28 25.88 -3.42
C ASP A 323 -5.79 24.46 -3.76
N PHE A 324 -6.54 23.42 -3.39
CA PHE A 324 -6.25 22.05 -3.82
C PHE A 324 -6.43 21.93 -5.35
N PRO A 325 -5.51 21.29 -6.10
CA PRO A 325 -4.36 20.48 -5.66
C PRO A 325 -3.03 21.25 -5.55
N HIS A 326 -3.01 22.56 -5.76
CA HIS A 326 -1.80 23.38 -5.83
C HIS A 326 -1.27 23.85 -4.46
N ILE A 327 -2.08 23.72 -3.42
CA ILE A 327 -1.72 24.13 -2.07
C ILE A 327 -0.46 23.41 -1.58
N GLN A 328 0.51 24.20 -1.14
CA GLN A 328 1.74 23.69 -0.54
C GLN A 328 1.54 23.37 0.94
N ARG A 329 1.91 22.16 1.32
CA ARG A 329 1.96 21.76 2.72
C ARG A 329 3.22 22.35 3.36
N ARG A 330 3.06 23.41 4.15
CA ARG A 330 4.12 23.96 4.99
C ARG A 330 4.16 23.15 6.30
N ILE A 331 5.30 22.56 6.63
CA ILE A 331 5.51 21.78 7.85
C ILE A 331 6.60 22.42 8.69
#